data_AF-A0A2U8PYW4-F1
#
_entry.id   AF-A0A2U8PYW4-F1
#
_cell.length_a   1.000
_cell.length_b   1.000
_cell.length_c   1.000
_cell.angle_alpha   90.00
_cell.angle_beta   90.00
_cell.angle_gamma   90.00
#
_symmetry.space_group_name_H-M   'P 1'
#
loop_
_entity.id
_entity.type
_entity.pdbx_description
1 polymer ?
#
loop_
_entity_poly.entity_id
_entity_poly.type
_entity_poly.pdbx_seq_one_letter_code
_entity_poly.pdbx_strand_id
1 'polypeptide(L)'
;MSSEDVDLYGDRKAAEAFAKKLMNAKVYIPPAFDPSPNAAVVVGQLGEKTIQVDFLRAVLGVDPRSLKNNVVTLTGPSQGQGSQIDILILHPLDCLRSRLSNINDLKRTDPHSISSAHAAVIILDVFIDDLLQNGETKKAQAILMSLFYVIRDRNLGRPSQTKFQVDPLSILLKYRLDLRLDNRWRSHQLANAISRLRKKMDLNA
;
A
#
# COMPACT_ATOMS: atom_id res chain seq x y z
N MET A 1 8.38 -16.82 10.92
CA MET A 1 7.65 -16.96 9.65
C MET A 1 7.91 -15.71 8.83
N SER A 2 8.90 -15.76 7.93
CA SER A 2 9.00 -14.80 6.84
C SER A 2 8.04 -15.24 5.74
N SER A 3 7.40 -14.30 5.05
CA SER A 3 6.66 -14.59 3.81
C SER A 3 7.60 -15.31 2.84
N GLU A 4 7.25 -16.52 2.41
CA GLU A 4 7.99 -17.25 1.37
C GLU A 4 7.70 -16.70 -0.03
N ASP A 5 6.64 -15.88 -0.15
CA ASP A 5 6.19 -15.24 -1.38
C ASP A 5 6.57 -13.74 -1.40
N VAL A 6 7.08 -13.29 -2.55
CA VAL A 6 7.37 -11.88 -2.86
C VAL A 6 6.51 -11.43 -4.02
N ASP A 7 5.71 -10.38 -3.81
CA ASP A 7 4.93 -9.74 -4.87
C ASP A 7 5.73 -8.59 -5.51
N LEU A 8 5.87 -8.61 -6.84
CA LEU A 8 6.45 -7.53 -7.64
C LEU A 8 5.42 -6.96 -8.60
N TYR A 9 5.36 -5.64 -8.73
CA TYR A 9 4.59 -5.02 -9.80
C TYR A 9 5.40 -5.00 -11.09
N GLY A 10 4.93 -5.70 -12.13
CA GLY A 10 5.68 -5.84 -13.38
C GLY A 10 4.94 -6.63 -14.45
N ASP A 11 5.38 -6.48 -15.69
CA ASP A 11 4.84 -7.23 -16.81
C ASP A 11 5.57 -8.56 -17.02
N ARG A 12 5.10 -9.34 -18.00
CA ARG A 12 5.73 -10.61 -18.39
C ARG A 12 7.21 -10.44 -18.75
N LYS A 13 7.61 -9.34 -19.38
CA LYS A 13 9.01 -9.12 -19.78
C LYS A 13 9.90 -8.94 -18.56
N ALA A 14 9.42 -8.23 -17.53
CA ALA A 14 10.12 -8.09 -16.26
C ALA A 14 10.31 -9.46 -15.57
N ALA A 15 9.28 -10.31 -15.57
CA ALA A 15 9.35 -11.66 -15.00
C ALA A 15 10.37 -12.55 -15.73
N GLU A 16 10.36 -12.56 -17.05
CA GLU A 16 11.33 -13.31 -17.87
C GLU A 16 12.76 -12.80 -17.66
N ALA A 17 12.96 -11.48 -17.54
CA ALA A 17 14.27 -10.88 -17.26
C ALA A 17 14.78 -11.24 -15.85
N PHE A 18 13.89 -11.26 -14.86
CA PHE A 18 14.20 -11.65 -13.49
C PHE A 18 14.58 -13.14 -13.41
N ALA A 19 13.80 -14.03 -14.06
CA ALA A 19 14.06 -15.46 -14.05
C ALA A 19 15.44 -15.84 -14.61
N LYS A 20 15.95 -15.09 -15.61
CA LYS A 20 17.31 -15.28 -16.16
C LYS A 20 18.43 -15.06 -15.14
N LYS A 21 18.14 -14.45 -13.99
CA LYS A 21 19.11 -14.21 -12.91
C LYS A 21 19.09 -15.28 -11.82
N LEU A 22 18.14 -16.21 -11.87
CA LEU A 22 17.98 -17.28 -10.88
C LEU A 22 18.44 -18.63 -11.44
N MET A 23 18.93 -19.49 -10.54
CA MET A 23 19.24 -20.87 -10.90
C MET A 23 17.95 -21.68 -11.01
N ASN A 24 17.89 -22.65 -11.94
CA ASN A 24 16.75 -23.56 -12.12
C ASN A 24 15.37 -22.87 -12.22
N ALA A 25 15.34 -21.66 -12.80
CA ALA A 25 14.15 -20.84 -12.85
C ALA A 25 13.11 -21.37 -13.84
N LYS A 26 11.83 -21.33 -13.44
CA LYS A 26 10.65 -21.58 -14.26
C LYS A 26 9.76 -20.37 -14.22
N VAL A 27 9.23 -19.98 -15.37
CA VAL A 27 8.27 -18.89 -15.51
C VAL A 27 6.93 -19.48 -15.92
N TYR A 28 5.92 -19.28 -15.10
CA TYR A 28 4.54 -19.62 -15.40
C TYR A 28 3.80 -18.36 -15.87
N ILE A 29 3.20 -18.43 -17.05
CA ILE A 29 2.38 -17.36 -17.60
C ILE A 29 0.91 -17.79 -17.50
N PRO A 30 0.07 -17.05 -16.76
CA PRO A 30 -1.35 -17.34 -16.68
C PRO A 30 -2.00 -17.33 -18.08
N PRO A 31 -2.96 -18.24 -18.36
CA PRO A 31 -3.70 -18.24 -19.61
C PRO A 31 -4.54 -16.95 -19.78
N ALA A 32 -4.95 -16.65 -21.01
CA ALA A 32 -5.62 -15.37 -21.35
C ALA A 32 -6.88 -15.05 -20.53
N PHE A 33 -7.57 -16.08 -20.02
CA PHE A 33 -8.80 -15.95 -19.23
C PHE A 33 -8.58 -16.20 -17.74
N ASP A 34 -7.33 -16.15 -17.26
CA ASP A 34 -7.03 -16.27 -15.85
C ASP A 34 -7.52 -15.01 -15.09
N PRO A 35 -8.40 -15.16 -14.09
CA PRO A 35 -8.95 -14.03 -13.33
C PRO A 35 -7.97 -13.48 -12.29
N SER A 36 -6.81 -14.10 -12.08
CA SER A 36 -5.80 -13.63 -11.13
C SER A 36 -5.20 -12.27 -11.54
N PRO A 37 -4.65 -11.51 -10.59
CA PRO A 37 -3.92 -10.29 -10.89
C PRO A 37 -2.51 -10.55 -11.44
N ASN A 38 -2.13 -11.81 -11.70
CA ASN A 38 -0.76 -12.16 -12.06
C ASN A 38 -0.51 -11.96 -13.56
N ALA A 39 0.61 -11.30 -13.88
CA ALA A 39 1.21 -11.28 -15.21
C ALA A 39 2.06 -12.54 -15.44
N ALA A 40 2.73 -13.01 -14.39
CA ALA A 40 3.58 -14.20 -14.39
C ALA A 40 3.87 -14.64 -12.94
N VAL A 41 4.27 -15.89 -12.76
CA VAL A 41 4.84 -16.41 -11.52
C VAL A 41 6.22 -16.98 -11.84
N VAL A 42 7.24 -16.61 -11.07
CA VAL A 42 8.60 -17.11 -11.23
C VAL A 42 8.97 -17.97 -10.02
N VAL A 43 9.36 -19.22 -10.28
CA VAL A 43 9.89 -20.12 -9.25
C VAL A 43 11.34 -20.43 -9.61
N GLY A 44 12.28 -20.20 -8.71
CA GLY A 44 13.70 -20.44 -8.96
C GLY A 44 14.52 -20.58 -7.69
N GLN A 45 15.84 -20.69 -7.82
CA GLN A 45 16.76 -20.86 -6.70
C GLN A 45 17.69 -19.65 -6.54
N LEU A 46 17.80 -19.19 -5.29
CA LEU A 46 18.79 -18.23 -4.83
C LEU A 46 19.69 -18.92 -3.79
N GLY A 47 20.87 -19.36 -4.23
CA GLY A 47 21.68 -20.31 -3.46
C GLY A 47 20.92 -21.63 -3.29
N GLU A 48 20.81 -22.11 -2.05
CA GLU A 48 20.06 -23.34 -1.73
C GLU A 48 18.56 -23.10 -1.51
N LYS A 49 18.10 -21.84 -1.51
CA LYS A 49 16.70 -21.49 -1.22
C LYS A 49 15.89 -21.44 -2.50
N THR A 50 14.80 -22.19 -2.54
CA THR A 50 13.73 -21.99 -3.53
C THR A 50 12.96 -20.73 -3.17
N ILE A 51 12.73 -19.86 -4.16
CA ILE A 51 11.91 -18.66 -4.02
C ILE A 51 10.79 -18.67 -5.05
N GLN A 52 9.64 -18.14 -4.65
CA GLN A 52 8.52 -17.86 -5.53
C GLN A 52 8.27 -16.35 -5.56
N VAL A 53 8.13 -15.80 -6.77
CA VAL A 53 7.91 -14.38 -6.99
C VAL A 53 6.72 -14.19 -7.92
N ASP A 54 5.69 -13.54 -7.40
CA ASP A 54 4.47 -13.22 -8.14
C ASP A 54 4.63 -11.85 -8.81
N PHE A 55 4.52 -11.81 -10.14
CA PHE A 55 4.52 -10.56 -10.89
C PHE A 55 3.07 -10.13 -11.12
N LEU A 56 2.64 -9.05 -10.46
CA LEU A 56 1.29 -8.50 -10.54
C LEU A 56 1.17 -7.52 -11.71
N ARG A 57 0.16 -7.70 -12.58
CA ARG A 57 -0.18 -6.75 -13.65
C ARG A 57 -0.98 -5.55 -13.14
N ALA A 58 -1.66 -5.71 -12.00
CA ALA A 58 -2.48 -4.71 -11.37
C ALA A 58 -2.58 -4.94 -9.87
N VAL A 59 -2.72 -3.87 -9.11
CA VAL A 59 -3.04 -3.91 -7.67
C VAL A 59 -4.45 -3.36 -7.50
N LEU A 60 -5.36 -4.20 -7.03
CA LEU A 60 -6.77 -3.82 -6.92
C LEU A 60 -6.92 -2.58 -6.03
N GLY A 61 -7.76 -1.65 -6.48
CA GLY A 61 -8.03 -0.40 -5.79
C GLY A 61 -7.01 0.70 -6.07
N VAL A 62 -5.86 0.42 -6.69
CA VAL A 62 -4.79 1.39 -6.92
C VAL A 62 -4.69 1.79 -8.40
N ASP A 63 -4.53 3.08 -8.68
CA ASP A 63 -4.30 3.59 -10.04
C ASP A 63 -2.91 3.12 -10.53
N PRO A 64 -2.81 2.47 -11.72
CA PRO A 64 -1.54 2.10 -12.32
C PRO A 64 -0.52 3.24 -12.43
N ARG A 65 -0.96 4.49 -12.58
CA ARG A 65 -0.06 5.67 -12.57
C ARG A 65 0.58 5.87 -11.20
N SER A 66 -0.17 5.64 -10.12
CA SER A 66 0.35 5.72 -8.76
C SER A 66 1.41 4.66 -8.50
N LEU A 67 1.21 3.43 -9.00
CA LEU A 67 2.17 2.32 -8.85
C LEU A 67 3.54 2.62 -9.47
N LYS A 68 3.61 3.52 -10.46
CA LYS A 68 4.87 3.93 -11.11
C LYS A 68 5.46 5.21 -10.54
N ASN A 69 4.61 6.18 -10.20
CA ASN A 69 5.04 7.53 -9.84
C ASN A 69 5.15 7.76 -8.34
N ASN A 70 4.50 6.92 -7.54
CA ASN A 70 4.38 7.07 -6.09
C ASN A 70 4.90 5.79 -5.42
N VAL A 71 6.23 5.65 -5.44
CA VAL A 71 6.96 4.57 -4.76
C VAL A 71 7.80 5.14 -3.64
N VAL A 72 8.02 4.36 -2.59
CA VAL A 72 8.98 4.70 -1.54
C VAL A 72 10.25 3.91 -1.82
N THR A 73 11.40 4.57 -1.72
CA THR A 73 12.70 3.92 -1.90
C THR A 73 13.25 3.58 -0.53
N LEU A 74 13.49 2.29 -0.28
CA LEU A 74 14.26 1.82 0.86
C LEU A 74 15.70 1.62 0.42
N THR A 75 16.59 2.44 0.94
CA THR A 75 18.04 2.33 0.70
C THR A 75 18.68 1.61 1.87
N GLY A 76 19.47 0.57 1.58
CA GLY A 76 20.17 -0.20 2.61
C GLY A 76 21.54 -0.70 2.13
N PRO A 77 22.40 -1.18 3.04
CA PRO A 77 23.64 -1.81 2.65
C PRO A 77 23.37 -3.14 1.93
N SER A 78 24.05 -3.39 0.81
CA SER A 78 24.07 -4.69 0.16
C SER A 78 25.04 -5.63 0.89
N GLN A 79 24.62 -6.87 1.12
CA GLN A 79 25.46 -7.92 1.69
C GLN A 79 26.58 -8.26 0.69
N GLY A 80 27.79 -7.74 0.92
CA GLY A 80 29.01 -8.27 0.32
C GLY A 80 29.92 -7.30 -0.46
N GLN A 81 29.53 -6.05 -0.75
CA GLN A 81 30.38 -5.17 -1.58
C GLN A 81 30.43 -3.68 -1.18
N GLY A 82 29.97 -3.28 0.01
CA GLY A 82 29.95 -1.86 0.40
C GLY A 82 29.08 -0.98 -0.51
N SER A 83 28.30 -1.58 -1.40
CA SER A 83 27.34 -0.92 -2.26
C SER A 83 26.00 -0.78 -1.54
N GLN A 84 25.30 0.32 -1.81
CA GLN A 84 23.91 0.49 -1.38
C GLN A 84 22.98 -0.21 -2.38
N ILE A 85 21.89 -0.78 -1.86
CA ILE A 85 20.78 -1.30 -2.65
C ILE A 85 19.56 -0.44 -2.42
N ASP A 86 18.93 -0.01 -3.50
CA ASP A 86 17.64 0.67 -3.50
C ASP A 86 16.54 -0.32 -3.83
N ILE A 87 15.59 -0.47 -2.92
CA ILE A 87 14.39 -1.29 -3.10
C ILE A 87 13.19 -0.36 -3.20
N LEU A 88 12.53 -0.37 -4.35
CA LEU A 88 11.28 0.37 -4.56
C LEU A 88 10.13 -0.44 -3.98
N ILE A 89 9.42 0.15 -3.01
CA ILE A 89 8.24 -0.45 -2.40
C ILE A 89 6.99 0.38 -2.71
N LEU A 90 5.84 -0.28 -2.63
CA LEU A 90 4.55 0.36 -2.79
C LEU A 90 4.35 1.44 -1.72
N HIS A 91 3.89 2.63 -2.13
CA HIS A 91 3.64 3.73 -1.19
C HIS A 91 2.58 3.33 -0.14
N PRO A 92 2.78 3.65 1.15
CA PRO A 92 1.89 3.21 2.24
C PRO A 92 0.40 3.52 2.03
N LEU A 93 0.08 4.69 1.46
CA LEU A 93 -1.29 5.05 1.11
C LEU A 93 -1.92 4.10 0.05
N ASP A 94 -1.14 3.68 -0.94
CA ASP A 94 -1.60 2.76 -1.97
C ASP A 94 -1.72 1.33 -1.42
N CYS A 95 -0.85 0.95 -0.49
CA CYS A 95 -1.00 -0.29 0.28
C CYS A 95 -2.35 -0.30 1.03
N LEU A 96 -2.66 0.74 1.82
CA LEU A 96 -3.93 0.87 2.51
C LEU A 96 -5.12 0.81 1.54
N ARG A 97 -5.05 1.54 0.43
CA ARG A 97 -6.10 1.54 -0.61
C ARG A 97 -6.36 0.14 -1.15
N SER A 98 -5.30 -0.63 -1.41
CA SER A 98 -5.41 -2.01 -1.85
C SER A 98 -6.03 -2.92 -0.80
N ARG A 99 -5.60 -2.83 0.46
CA ARG A 99 -6.13 -3.65 1.55
C ARG A 99 -7.62 -3.41 1.77
N LEU A 100 -8.06 -2.16 1.69
CA LEU A 100 -9.49 -1.80 1.76
C LEU A 100 -10.28 -2.44 0.61
N SER A 101 -9.78 -2.33 -0.63
CA SER A 101 -10.43 -2.96 -1.80
C SER A 101 -10.45 -4.49 -1.72
N ASN A 102 -9.40 -5.13 -1.22
CA ASN A 102 -9.38 -6.58 -1.05
C ASN A 102 -10.50 -7.05 -0.11
N ILE A 103 -10.73 -6.35 1.00
CA ILE A 103 -11.84 -6.66 1.92
C ILE A 103 -13.19 -6.37 1.27
N ASN A 104 -13.35 -5.19 0.66
CA ASN A 104 -14.65 -4.70 0.25
C ASN A 104 -15.14 -5.31 -1.06
N ASP A 105 -14.23 -5.52 -2.01
CA ASP A 105 -14.54 -5.90 -3.38
C ASP A 105 -14.32 -7.40 -3.58
N LEU A 106 -13.20 -7.96 -3.08
CA LEU A 106 -12.88 -9.40 -3.20
C LEU A 106 -13.35 -10.25 -2.04
N LYS A 107 -13.93 -9.64 -0.99
CA LYS A 107 -14.37 -10.35 0.23
C LYS A 107 -13.26 -11.16 0.88
N ARG A 108 -12.00 -10.71 0.77
CA ARG A 108 -10.86 -11.29 1.49
C ARG A 108 -10.95 -10.91 2.97
N THR A 109 -11.63 -11.74 3.74
CA THR A 109 -11.96 -11.50 5.15
C THR A 109 -11.34 -12.53 6.08
N ASP A 110 -10.31 -13.24 5.64
CA ASP A 110 -9.51 -14.10 6.50
C ASP A 110 -8.72 -13.25 7.53
N PRO A 111 -8.30 -13.84 8.66
CA PRO A 111 -7.60 -13.11 9.72
C PRO A 111 -6.34 -12.38 9.24
N HIS A 112 -5.61 -12.95 8.28
CA HIS A 112 -4.39 -12.34 7.75
C HIS A 112 -4.72 -11.11 6.89
N SER A 113 -5.70 -11.19 6.00
CA SER A 113 -6.17 -10.04 5.21
C SER A 113 -6.65 -8.89 6.09
N ILE A 114 -7.43 -9.17 7.13
CA ILE A 114 -7.90 -8.17 8.09
C ILE A 114 -6.72 -7.56 8.85
N SER A 115 -5.83 -8.39 9.41
CA SER A 115 -4.64 -7.93 10.13
C SER A 115 -3.76 -7.03 9.25
N SER A 116 -3.56 -7.40 7.98
CA SER A 116 -2.77 -6.60 7.04
C SER A 116 -3.40 -5.24 6.71
N ALA A 117 -4.74 -5.13 6.73
CA ALA A 117 -5.42 -3.84 6.55
C ALA A 117 -5.23 -2.92 7.75
N HIS A 118 -5.28 -3.46 8.97
CA HIS A 118 -4.95 -2.70 10.19
C HIS A 118 -3.47 -2.28 10.22
N ALA A 119 -2.57 -3.18 9.85
CA ALA A 119 -1.15 -2.86 9.73
C ALA A 119 -0.90 -1.73 8.72
N ALA A 120 -1.61 -1.71 7.59
CA ALA A 120 -1.48 -0.64 6.60
C ALA A 120 -1.89 0.75 7.15
N VAL A 121 -2.85 0.82 8.07
CA VAL A 121 -3.20 2.08 8.77
C VAL A 121 -2.03 2.53 9.64
N ILE A 122 -1.47 1.63 10.46
CA ILE A 122 -0.35 1.92 11.36
C ILE A 122 0.89 2.37 10.56
N ILE A 123 1.25 1.63 9.51
CA ILE A 123 2.39 1.94 8.65
C ILE A 123 2.22 3.30 7.99
N LEU A 124 1.01 3.63 7.51
CA LEU A 124 0.74 4.95 6.94
C LEU A 124 0.88 6.07 7.99
N ASP A 125 0.40 5.85 9.22
CA ASP A 125 0.56 6.83 10.31
C ASP A 125 2.04 7.11 10.59
N VAL A 126 2.85 6.05 10.75
CA VAL A 126 4.31 6.16 11.00
C VAL A 126 5.00 6.84 9.82
N PHE A 127 4.63 6.52 8.59
CA PHE A 127 5.21 7.14 7.40
C PHE A 127 4.92 8.65 7.34
N ILE A 128 3.70 9.08 7.68
CA ILE A 128 3.37 10.51 7.75
C ILE A 128 4.16 11.19 8.87
N ASP A 129 4.34 10.52 10.01
CA ASP A 129 5.13 11.04 11.12
C ASP A 129 6.59 11.25 10.71
N ASP A 130 7.21 10.26 10.07
CA ASP A 130 8.58 10.32 9.55
C ASP A 130 8.78 11.47 8.56
N LEU A 131 7.85 11.65 7.61
CA LEU A 131 7.86 12.80 6.71
C LEU A 131 7.84 14.13 7.47
N LEU A 132 7.05 14.23 8.54
CA LEU A 132 7.00 15.45 9.35
C LEU A 132 8.28 15.66 10.17
N GLN A 133 8.88 14.59 10.70
CA GLN A 133 10.18 14.65 11.39
C GLN A 133 11.28 15.15 10.44
N ASN A 134 11.23 14.73 9.17
CA ASN A 134 12.17 15.13 8.11
C ASN A 134 11.85 16.48 7.46
N GLY A 135 10.88 17.24 7.99
CA GLY A 135 10.50 18.56 7.46
C GLY A 135 9.72 18.52 6.13
N GLU A 136 9.27 17.35 5.69
CA GLU A 136 8.54 17.14 4.45
C GLU A 136 7.03 17.45 4.58
N THR A 137 6.71 18.57 5.23
CA THR A 137 5.34 18.97 5.60
C THR A 137 4.38 18.99 4.42
N LYS A 138 4.82 19.45 3.23
CA LYS A 138 3.98 19.50 2.03
C LYS A 138 3.58 18.09 1.55
N LYS A 139 4.49 17.12 1.60
CA LYS A 139 4.18 15.73 1.23
C LYS A 139 3.22 15.11 2.23
N ALA A 140 3.45 15.29 3.53
CA ALA A 140 2.53 14.85 4.57
C ALA A 140 1.11 15.43 4.39
N GLN A 141 0.99 16.73 4.11
CA GLN A 141 -0.31 17.37 3.82
C GLN A 141 -1.00 16.77 2.59
N ALA A 142 -0.26 16.53 1.50
CA ALA A 142 -0.80 15.92 0.29
C ALA A 142 -1.31 14.50 0.54
N ILE A 143 -0.57 13.71 1.33
CA ILE A 143 -0.96 12.35 1.72
C ILE A 143 -2.21 12.38 2.59
N LEU A 144 -2.31 13.28 3.58
CA LEU A 144 -3.50 13.42 4.43
C LEU A 144 -4.75 13.78 3.62
N MET A 145 -4.64 14.68 2.63
CA MET A 145 -5.75 14.98 1.74
C MET A 145 -6.11 13.79 0.84
N SER A 146 -5.11 13.07 0.36
CA SER A 146 -5.33 11.86 -0.44
C SER A 146 -6.00 10.76 0.38
N LEU A 147 -5.62 10.63 1.66
CA LEU A 147 -6.25 9.73 2.63
C LEU A 147 -7.72 10.09 2.84
N PHE A 148 -8.08 11.37 2.97
CA PHE A 148 -9.49 11.80 3.02
C PHE A 148 -10.31 11.20 1.87
N TYR A 149 -9.82 11.27 0.63
CA TYR A 149 -10.50 10.69 -0.53
C TYR A 149 -10.59 9.17 -0.45
N VAL A 150 -9.51 8.50 -0.02
CA VAL A 150 -9.51 7.04 0.20
C VAL A 150 -10.56 6.63 1.23
N ILE A 151 -10.64 7.34 2.36
CA ILE A 151 -11.65 7.06 3.40
C ILE A 151 -13.06 7.21 2.81
N ARG A 152 -13.33 8.35 2.18
CA ARG A 152 -14.64 8.70 1.61
C ARG A 152 -15.15 7.67 0.59
N ASP A 153 -14.25 7.13 -0.22
CA ASP A 153 -14.60 6.33 -1.41
C ASP A 153 -14.46 4.82 -1.19
N ARG A 154 -13.56 4.41 -0.29
CA ARG A 154 -13.16 3.00 -0.11
C ARG A 154 -13.36 2.44 1.28
N ASN A 155 -13.52 3.25 2.32
CA ASN A 155 -13.69 2.73 3.69
C ASN A 155 -15.08 3.06 4.25
N LEU A 156 -15.55 4.28 4.06
CA LEU A 156 -16.77 4.78 4.66
C LEU A 156 -18.02 4.02 4.21
N GLY A 157 -18.78 3.49 5.18
CA GLY A 157 -19.98 2.68 4.97
C GLY A 157 -19.71 1.29 4.38
N ARG A 158 -18.43 0.88 4.26
CA ARG A 158 -18.04 -0.40 3.66
C ARG A 158 -17.72 -1.44 4.74
N PRO A 159 -17.73 -2.74 4.41
CA PRO A 159 -17.38 -3.82 5.37
C PRO A 159 -16.06 -3.61 6.11
N SER A 160 -15.04 -3.05 5.45
CA SER A 160 -13.77 -2.69 6.08
C SER A 160 -13.95 -1.81 7.33
N GLN A 161 -14.90 -0.88 7.30
CA GLN A 161 -15.25 -0.03 8.44
C GLN A 161 -16.27 -0.73 9.35
N THR A 162 -17.43 -1.12 8.81
CA THR A 162 -18.60 -1.49 9.62
C THR A 162 -18.48 -2.85 10.30
N LYS A 163 -17.72 -3.78 9.69
CA LYS A 163 -17.54 -5.14 10.19
C LYS A 163 -16.15 -5.37 10.77
N PHE A 164 -15.12 -4.86 10.09
CA PHE A 164 -13.73 -5.15 10.44
C PHE A 164 -13.00 -4.00 11.14
N GLN A 165 -13.68 -2.88 11.34
CA GLN A 165 -13.22 -1.75 12.16
C GLN A 165 -11.85 -1.19 11.74
N VAL A 166 -11.49 -1.30 10.46
CA VAL A 166 -10.29 -0.65 9.92
C VAL A 166 -10.57 0.86 9.93
N ASP A 167 -9.89 1.59 10.82
CA ASP A 167 -10.13 3.01 11.10
C ASP A 167 -8.98 3.93 10.64
N PRO A 168 -8.91 4.24 9.34
CA PRO A 168 -8.01 5.27 8.81
C PRO A 168 -8.40 6.72 9.19
N LEU A 169 -9.60 6.96 9.71
CA LEU A 169 -10.02 8.32 10.13
C LEU A 169 -9.25 8.79 11.36
N SER A 170 -8.86 7.85 12.23
CA SER A 170 -7.96 8.10 13.38
C SER A 170 -6.71 8.92 13.01
N ILE A 171 -6.10 8.65 11.86
CA ILE A 171 -4.92 9.36 11.34
C ILE A 171 -5.25 10.85 11.11
N LEU A 172 -6.35 11.15 10.42
CA LEU A 172 -6.74 12.54 10.15
C LEU A 172 -7.04 13.29 11.46
N LEU A 173 -7.68 12.62 12.42
CA LEU A 173 -7.99 13.19 13.73
C LEU A 173 -6.72 13.49 14.53
N LYS A 174 -5.73 12.59 14.52
CA LYS A 174 -4.41 12.80 15.13
C LYS A 174 -3.72 14.04 14.53
N TYR A 175 -3.54 14.07 13.22
CA TYR A 175 -2.79 15.15 12.55
C TYR A 175 -3.53 16.49 12.51
N ARG A 176 -4.83 16.53 12.79
CA ARG A 176 -5.58 17.78 12.99
C ARG A 176 -5.01 18.64 14.13
N LEU A 177 -4.40 18.01 15.12
CA LEU A 177 -3.84 18.66 16.31
C LEU A 177 -2.32 18.79 16.28
N ASP A 178 -1.65 18.26 15.25
CA ASP A 178 -0.19 18.24 15.19
C ASP A 178 0.41 19.60 14.84
N LEU A 179 1.21 20.16 15.74
CA LEU A 179 1.76 21.52 15.60
C LEU A 179 2.84 21.65 14.51
N ARG A 180 3.41 20.53 14.00
CA ARG A 180 4.38 20.55 12.89
C ARG A 180 3.73 20.92 11.56
N LEU A 181 2.40 20.79 11.46
CA LEU A 181 1.62 21.20 10.30
C LEU A 181 1.12 22.64 10.47
N ASP A 182 1.09 23.37 9.34
CA ASP A 182 0.57 24.75 9.30
C ASP A 182 -0.81 24.87 9.96
N ASN A 183 -0.94 25.85 10.86
CA ASN A 183 -2.14 26.03 11.66
C ASN A 183 -3.36 26.38 10.79
N ARG A 184 -3.17 27.23 9.76
CA ARG A 184 -4.26 27.62 8.87
C ARG A 184 -4.74 26.41 8.09
N TRP A 185 -3.83 25.60 7.56
CA TRP A 185 -4.13 24.38 6.83
C TRP A 185 -4.87 23.36 7.70
N ARG A 186 -4.38 23.07 8.91
CA ARG A 186 -5.07 22.15 9.84
C ARG A 186 -6.47 22.65 10.20
N SER A 187 -6.59 23.94 10.49
CA SER A 187 -7.83 24.52 11.00
C SER A 187 -8.90 24.75 9.95
N HIS A 188 -8.53 24.82 8.67
CA HIS A 188 -9.48 24.97 7.58
C HIS A 188 -9.57 23.71 6.72
N GLN A 189 -8.48 23.31 6.06
CA GLN A 189 -8.53 22.24 5.06
C GLN A 189 -8.79 20.87 5.71
N LEU A 190 -7.95 20.47 6.66
CA LEU A 190 -8.08 19.18 7.31
C LEU A 190 -9.34 19.10 8.18
N ALA A 191 -9.67 20.17 8.92
CA ALA A 191 -10.90 20.26 9.68
C ALA A 191 -12.16 20.09 8.80
N ASN A 192 -12.21 20.76 7.65
CA ASN A 192 -13.33 20.64 6.72
C ASN A 192 -13.41 19.24 6.10
N ALA A 193 -12.27 18.62 5.78
CA ALA A 193 -12.22 17.24 5.29
C ALA A 193 -12.81 16.26 6.32
N ILE A 194 -12.40 16.36 7.59
CA ILE A 194 -12.93 15.54 8.69
C ILE A 194 -14.43 15.80 8.88
N SER A 195 -14.87 17.06 8.88
CA SER A 195 -16.29 17.41 9.02
C SER A 195 -17.14 16.78 7.92
N ARG A 196 -16.67 16.79 6.66
CA ARG A 196 -17.35 16.15 5.54
C ARG A 196 -17.46 14.63 5.70
N LEU A 197 -16.43 13.97 6.21
CA LEU A 197 -16.48 12.53 6.49
C LEU A 197 -17.51 12.23 7.58
N ARG A 198 -17.49 12.99 8.69
CA ARG A 198 -18.44 12.82 9.81
C ARG A 198 -19.89 13.00 9.36
N LYS A 199 -20.20 14.09 8.64
CA LYS A 199 -21.55 14.31 8.08
C LYS A 199 -22.03 13.13 7.23
N LYS A 200 -21.12 12.52 6.45
CA LYS A 200 -21.45 11.35 5.62
C LYS A 200 -21.54 10.06 6.43
N MET A 201 -20.85 9.94 7.57
CA MET A 201 -21.07 8.85 8.53
C MET A 201 -22.47 8.93 9.13
N ASP A 202 -22.86 10.11 9.60
CA ASP A 202 -24.17 10.33 10.24
C ASP A 202 -25.35 10.08 9.28
N LEU A 203 -25.18 10.38 7.98
CA LEU A 203 -26.17 10.08 6.95
C LEU A 203 -26.31 8.59 6.61
N ASN A 204 -25.31 7.77 6.97
CA ASN A 204 -25.27 6.34 6.66
C ASN A 204 -25.51 5.46 7.90
N ALA A 205 -25.70 6.06 9.08
CA ALA A 205 -26.03 5.38 10.33
C ALA A 205 -27.54 5.22 10.46
#